data_AF-A0AAD4ZL78-F1
#
_entry.id   AF-A0AAD4ZL78-F1
#
_cell.length_a   1.000
_cell.length_b   1.000
_cell.length_c   1.000
_cell.angle_alpha   90.00
_cell.angle_beta   90.00
_cell.angle_gamma   90.00
#
_symmetry.space_group_name_H-M   'P 1'
#
loop_
_entity.id
_entity.type
_entity.pdbx_description
1 polymer ?
#
loop_
_entity_poly.entity_id
_entity_poly.type
_entity_poly.pdbx_seq_one_letter_code
_entity_poly.pdbx_strand_id
1 'polypeptide(L)'
;MNLLSKPSMLPPLDHHERDKTCIECTKGKMTNLIKKGAVRSEKLLELIHTDICGPFPVNTHDGYRYFITFTDDFSRYGYVCLIAEKSKALDMFKIYKAEVENQLDSKIRVVRSDRGGEFYGKFTEKGRNPGPFAIFLQQEGIVAQYTNPGTPQQNGVSERRNRTLIEMVRSMMCCTTLPNFL
;
A
#
# COMPACT_ATOMS: atom_id res chain seq x y z
N MET A 1 4.77 -20.19 -10.51
CA MET A 1 5.97 -19.81 -11.28
C MET A 1 6.26 -20.76 -12.46
N ASN A 2 5.27 -21.18 -13.26
CA ASN A 2 5.49 -22.24 -14.26
C ASN A 2 5.32 -21.82 -15.73
N LEU A 3 5.34 -20.51 -16.02
CA LEU A 3 5.15 -20.02 -17.40
C LEU A 3 6.44 -19.59 -18.10
N LEU A 4 7.58 -19.51 -17.40
CA LEU A 4 8.84 -19.01 -17.97
C LEU A 4 9.94 -20.07 -18.13
N SER A 5 9.68 -21.33 -17.81
CA SER A 5 10.67 -22.42 -17.88
C SER A 5 10.49 -23.33 -19.10
N LYS A 6 9.98 -22.82 -20.24
CA LYS A 6 10.11 -23.54 -21.51
C LYS A 6 11.47 -23.22 -22.13
N PRO A 7 12.37 -24.21 -22.31
CA PRO A 7 13.77 -24.00 -22.71
C PRO A 7 13.97 -23.57 -24.17
N SER A 8 12.96 -22.98 -24.83
CA SER A 8 12.99 -22.64 -26.25
C SER A 8 12.31 -21.30 -26.60
N MET A 9 11.93 -20.50 -25.60
CA MET A 9 11.24 -19.21 -25.83
C MET A 9 12.19 -18.01 -25.86
N LEU A 10 13.42 -18.16 -25.37
CA LEU A 10 14.42 -17.11 -25.36
C LEU A 10 15.69 -17.63 -26.05
N PRO A 11 16.28 -16.85 -26.97
CA PRO A 11 17.56 -17.21 -27.57
C PRO A 11 18.63 -17.33 -26.46
N PRO A 12 19.67 -18.16 -26.66
CA PRO A 12 20.80 -18.27 -25.74
C PRO A 12 21.37 -16.87 -25.46
N LEU A 13 21.52 -16.52 -24.19
CA LEU A 13 22.12 -15.24 -23.79
C LEU A 13 23.62 -15.28 -24.14
N ASP A 14 23.95 -14.72 -25.30
CA ASP A 14 25.34 -14.56 -25.72
C ASP A 14 26.06 -13.65 -24.71
N HIS A 15 26.97 -14.23 -23.94
CA HIS A 15 27.72 -13.55 -22.88
C HIS A 15 28.78 -12.56 -23.42
N HIS A 16 28.86 -12.39 -24.74
CA HIS A 16 29.73 -11.43 -25.41
C HIS A 16 29.20 -9.98 -25.43
N GLU A 17 27.95 -9.72 -25.02
CA GLU A 17 27.36 -8.36 -24.98
C GLU A 17 27.23 -7.79 -23.55
N ARG A 18 28.19 -8.07 -22.66
CA ARG A 18 28.16 -7.60 -21.26
C ARG A 18 28.22 -6.07 -21.09
N ASP A 19 28.57 -5.32 -22.13
CA ASP A 19 28.66 -3.84 -22.11
C ASP A 19 27.48 -3.12 -22.79
N LYS A 20 26.50 -3.84 -23.35
CA LYS A 20 25.32 -3.22 -23.95
C LYS A 20 24.16 -3.22 -22.97
N THR A 21 23.76 -2.02 -22.55
CA THR A 21 22.49 -1.80 -21.83
C THR A 21 21.33 -2.31 -22.69
N CYS A 22 20.76 -3.46 -22.35
CA CYS A 22 19.60 -4.01 -23.05
C CYS A 22 18.39 -3.06 -22.89
N ILE A 23 17.86 -2.57 -24.01
CA ILE A 23 16.78 -1.58 -24.05
C ILE A 23 15.49 -2.19 -23.49
N GLU A 24 15.23 -3.47 -23.76
CA GLU A 24 14.07 -4.23 -23.31
C GLU A 24 14.13 -4.47 -21.81
N CYS A 25 15.30 -4.86 -21.28
CA CYS A 25 15.54 -4.97 -19.84
C CYS A 25 15.45 -3.61 -19.16
N THR A 26 15.93 -2.55 -19.80
CA THR A 26 15.82 -1.19 -19.26
C THR A 26 14.37 -0.76 -19.21
N LYS A 27 13.60 -0.90 -20.28
CA LYS A 27 12.15 -0.63 -20.30
C LYS A 27 11.39 -1.46 -19.26
N GLY A 28 11.77 -2.72 -19.06
CA GLY A 28 11.14 -3.61 -18.08
C GLY A 28 11.57 -3.37 -16.62
N LYS A 29 12.78 -2.85 -16.38
CA LYS A 29 13.36 -2.60 -15.04
C LYS A 29 13.44 -1.13 -14.66
N MET A 30 13.05 -0.21 -15.54
CA MET A 30 13.07 1.23 -15.29
C MET A 30 12.02 1.56 -14.24
N THR A 31 12.47 1.73 -13.00
CA THR A 31 11.66 2.31 -11.93
C THR A 31 11.69 3.82 -12.05
N ASN A 32 10.51 4.46 -11.95
CA ASN A 32 10.41 5.93 -11.91
C ASN A 32 11.43 6.54 -10.94
N LEU A 33 12.13 7.58 -11.39
CA LEU A 33 13.10 8.34 -10.61
C LEU A 33 12.52 8.69 -9.22
N ILE A 34 13.27 8.33 -8.18
CA ILE A 34 12.97 8.74 -6.81
C ILE A 34 13.01 10.28 -6.78
N LYS A 35 11.88 10.94 -6.49
CA LYS A 35 11.93 12.36 -6.13
C LYS A 35 12.72 12.48 -4.82
N LYS A 36 13.96 12.96 -4.91
CA LYS A 36 14.74 13.43 -3.75
C LYS A 36 13.99 14.61 -3.13
N GLY A 37 13.85 14.63 -1.80
CA GLY A 37 13.23 15.74 -1.07
C GLY A 37 11.96 15.41 -0.26
N ALA A 38 11.56 14.14 -0.13
CA ALA A 38 10.52 13.79 0.84
C ALA A 38 11.08 13.93 2.27
N VAL A 39 10.56 14.91 3.01
CA VAL A 39 10.90 15.13 4.42
C VAL A 39 10.09 14.15 5.27
N ARG A 40 10.79 13.41 6.14
CA ARG A 40 10.17 12.53 7.12
C ARG A 40 9.64 13.36 8.28
N SER A 41 8.53 12.93 8.88
CA SER A 41 8.05 13.46 10.16
C SER A 41 9.15 13.43 11.23
N GLU A 42 9.07 14.35 12.18
CA GLU A 42 10.03 14.48 13.27
C GLU A 42 9.54 13.79 14.56
N LYS A 43 8.23 13.54 14.65
CA LYS A 43 7.59 12.93 15.83
C LYS A 43 6.59 11.86 15.43
N LEU A 44 6.35 10.95 16.38
CA LEU A 44 5.31 9.92 16.27
C LEU A 44 3.94 10.56 16.03
N LEU A 45 3.14 9.89 15.19
CA LEU A 45 1.75 10.25 14.86
C LEU A 45 1.56 11.59 14.11
N GLU A 46 2.64 12.24 13.68
CA GLU A 46 2.52 13.45 12.84
C GLU A 46 1.93 13.14 11.46
N LEU A 47 2.31 12.00 10.88
CA LEU A 47 1.82 11.55 9.58
C LEU A 47 1.67 10.04 9.57
N ILE A 48 0.45 9.59 9.35
CA ILE A 48 0.14 8.18 9.11
C ILE A 48 -0.14 7.97 7.63
N HIS A 49 0.63 7.11 6.99
CA HIS A 49 0.35 6.63 5.65
C HIS A 49 -0.60 5.44 5.71
N THR A 50 -1.64 5.44 4.90
CA THR A 50 -2.58 4.33 4.77
C THR A 50 -2.80 3.93 3.33
N ASP A 51 -3.04 2.64 3.11
CA ASP A 51 -3.30 2.05 1.81
C ASP A 51 -4.01 0.70 1.99
N ILE A 52 -4.86 0.32 1.02
CA ILE A 52 -5.56 -0.96 0.99
C ILE A 52 -5.01 -1.80 -0.15
N CYS A 53 -4.57 -3.01 0.17
CA CYS A 53 -4.15 -3.97 -0.83
C CYS A 53 -5.21 -5.07 -1.03
N GLY A 54 -5.49 -5.39 -2.30
CA GLY A 54 -6.48 -6.38 -2.72
C GLY A 54 -7.39 -5.85 -3.84
N PRO A 55 -8.45 -6.59 -4.22
CA PRO A 55 -8.86 -7.87 -3.64
C PRO A 55 -7.87 -8.99 -3.99
N PHE A 56 -7.63 -9.88 -3.04
CA PHE A 56 -6.95 -11.14 -3.30
C PHE A 56 -7.94 -12.15 -3.91
N PRO A 57 -7.45 -13.05 -4.79
CA PRO A 57 -8.31 -13.99 -5.52
C PRO A 57 -8.92 -15.04 -4.59
N VAL A 58 -8.21 -15.39 -3.51
CA VAL A 58 -8.65 -16.36 -2.51
C VAL A 58 -8.94 -15.65 -1.21
N ASN A 59 -10.09 -15.96 -0.63
CA ASN A 59 -10.47 -15.47 0.69
C ASN A 59 -9.68 -16.22 1.76
N THR A 60 -9.38 -15.56 2.87
CA THR A 60 -8.97 -16.28 4.08
C THR A 60 -10.12 -17.17 4.58
N HIS A 61 -9.82 -18.09 5.50
CA HIS A 61 -10.83 -18.91 6.18
C HIS A 61 -12.00 -18.06 6.73
N ASP A 62 -11.67 -16.91 7.31
CA ASP A 62 -12.63 -15.99 7.91
C ASP A 62 -13.24 -14.98 6.92
N GLY A 63 -13.01 -15.17 5.62
CA GLY A 63 -13.64 -14.38 4.56
C GLY A 63 -12.96 -13.05 4.21
N TYR A 64 -11.73 -12.80 4.67
CA TYR A 64 -11.00 -11.58 4.34
C TYR A 64 -10.43 -11.63 2.91
N ARG A 65 -10.47 -10.51 2.21
CA ARG A 65 -10.02 -10.38 0.81
C ARG A 65 -9.08 -9.20 0.57
N TYR A 66 -8.86 -8.39 1.59
CA TYR A 66 -7.99 -7.23 1.53
C TYR A 66 -7.22 -7.15 2.84
N PHE A 67 -6.14 -6.36 2.83
CA PHE A 67 -5.58 -5.83 4.05
C PHE A 67 -5.41 -4.33 3.92
N ILE A 68 -5.57 -3.62 5.04
CA ILE A 68 -5.26 -2.19 5.16
C ILE A 68 -4.03 -2.04 6.04
N THR A 69 -3.15 -1.10 5.68
CA THR A 69 -1.99 -0.76 6.48
C THR A 69 -2.09 0.65 7.04
N PHE A 70 -1.55 0.84 8.25
CA PHE A 70 -1.31 2.16 8.85
C PHE A 70 0.16 2.25 9.22
N THR A 71 0.93 3.05 8.50
CA THR A 71 2.37 3.21 8.70
C THR A 71 2.68 4.59 9.22
N ASP A 72 3.28 4.66 10.41
CA ASP A 72 3.77 5.92 10.97
C ASP A 72 5.02 6.38 10.21
N ASP A 73 5.04 7.63 9.75
CA ASP A 73 6.11 8.16 8.92
C ASP A 73 7.42 8.32 9.71
N PHE A 74 7.34 8.72 10.98
CA PHE A 74 8.50 8.95 11.84
C PHE A 74 9.19 7.65 12.27
N SER A 75 8.48 6.61 12.68
CA SER A 75 9.07 5.35 13.18
C SER A 75 9.19 4.27 12.10
N ARG A 76 8.41 4.38 11.02
CA ARG A 76 8.18 3.30 10.03
C ARG A 76 7.48 2.07 10.62
N TYR A 77 6.95 2.17 11.84
CA TYR A 77 6.12 1.12 12.39
C TYR A 77 4.84 0.99 11.56
N GLY A 78 4.54 -0.22 11.12
CA GLY A 78 3.41 -0.52 10.25
C GLY A 78 2.44 -1.47 10.94
N TYR A 79 1.20 -1.03 11.08
CA TYR A 79 0.07 -1.84 11.55
C TYR A 79 -0.65 -2.44 10.33
N VAL A 80 -1.03 -3.71 10.38
CA VAL A 80 -1.70 -4.42 9.28
C VAL A 80 -3.00 -5.03 9.80
N CYS A 81 -4.13 -4.71 9.17
CA CYS A 81 -5.43 -5.29 9.50
C CYS A 81 -6.03 -5.99 8.28
N LEU A 82 -6.58 -7.19 8.47
CA LEU A 82 -7.34 -7.89 7.43
C LEU A 82 -8.78 -7.35 7.39
N ILE A 83 -9.32 -7.16 6.18
CA ILE A 83 -10.70 -6.69 5.98
C ILE A 83 -11.38 -7.47 4.86
N ALA A 84 -12.68 -7.71 5.02
CA ALA A 84 -13.50 -8.41 4.02
C ALA A 84 -13.88 -7.48 2.87
N GLU A 85 -14.10 -6.21 3.17
CA GLU A 85 -14.50 -5.17 2.22
C GLU A 85 -13.76 -3.87 2.52
N LYS A 86 -13.51 -3.07 1.46
CA LYS A 86 -12.92 -1.73 1.59
C LYS A 86 -13.74 -0.78 2.46
N SER A 87 -15.06 -1.01 2.57
CA SER A 87 -15.98 -0.25 3.43
C SER A 87 -15.58 -0.29 4.91
N LYS A 88 -14.86 -1.33 5.35
CA LYS A 88 -14.38 -1.52 6.73
C LYS A 88 -13.11 -0.73 7.08
N ALA A 89 -12.56 0.04 6.14
CA ALA A 89 -11.35 0.84 6.36
C ALA A 89 -11.52 1.81 7.54
N LEU A 90 -12.66 2.49 7.64
CA LEU A 90 -12.92 3.45 8.72
C LEU A 90 -13.00 2.76 10.08
N ASP A 91 -13.68 1.62 10.16
CA ASP A 91 -13.83 0.87 11.41
C ASP A 91 -12.44 0.45 11.93
N MET A 92 -11.58 -0.07 11.05
CA MET A 92 -10.21 -0.42 11.40
C MET A 92 -9.37 0.79 11.80
N PHE A 93 -9.54 1.92 11.12
CA PHE A 93 -8.82 3.15 11.48
C PHE A 93 -9.22 3.66 12.87
N LYS A 94 -10.49 3.58 13.25
CA LYS A 94 -10.96 3.97 14.59
C LYS A 94 -10.30 3.14 15.69
N ILE A 95 -10.22 1.82 15.49
CA ILE A 95 -9.54 0.90 16.42
C ILE A 95 -8.06 1.26 16.53
N TYR A 96 -7.37 1.36 15.38
CA TYR A 96 -5.96 1.74 15.32
C TYR A 96 -5.69 3.08 16.02
N LYS A 97 -6.48 4.13 15.72
CA LYS A 97 -6.36 5.45 16.32
C LYS A 97 -6.51 5.39 17.83
N ALA A 98 -7.56 4.73 18.33
CA ALA A 98 -7.80 4.64 19.77
C ALA A 98 -6.63 3.94 20.49
N GLU A 99 -6.10 2.87 19.91
CA GLU A 99 -4.96 2.14 20.47
C GLU A 99 -3.70 3.00 20.52
N VAL A 100 -3.25 3.55 19.37
CA VAL A 100 -1.96 4.26 19.30
C VAL A 100 -1.97 5.60 20.01
N GLU A 101 -3.09 6.32 19.98
CA GLU A 101 -3.19 7.59 20.69
C GLU A 101 -3.17 7.39 22.22
N ASN A 102 -3.79 6.31 22.70
CA ASN A 102 -3.81 5.98 24.13
C ASN A 102 -2.44 5.46 24.61
N GLN A 103 -1.77 4.62 23.82
CA GLN A 103 -0.45 4.07 24.19
C GLN A 103 0.67 5.12 24.16
N LEU A 104 0.58 6.09 23.23
CA LEU A 104 1.63 7.08 23.01
C LEU A 104 1.34 8.45 23.63
N ASP A 105 0.17 8.60 24.27
CA ASP A 105 -0.34 9.87 24.80
C ASP A 105 -0.17 11.03 23.82
N SER A 106 -0.50 10.78 22.56
CA SER A 106 -0.32 11.71 21.44
C SER A 106 -1.44 11.55 20.42
N LYS A 107 -1.68 12.58 19.61
CA LYS A 107 -2.78 12.60 18.62
C LYS A 107 -2.25 12.44 17.21
N ILE A 108 -3.01 11.70 16.39
CA ILE A 108 -2.75 11.63 14.95
C ILE A 108 -3.05 12.99 14.34
N ARG A 109 -2.06 13.60 13.66
CA ARG A 109 -2.24 14.92 13.05
C ARG A 109 -2.68 14.87 11.60
N VAL A 110 -2.06 13.97 10.83
CA VAL A 110 -2.28 13.86 9.39
C VAL A 110 -2.44 12.41 9.00
N VAL A 111 -3.42 12.13 8.15
CA VAL A 111 -3.55 10.84 7.46
C VAL A 111 -3.35 11.06 5.98
N ARG A 112 -2.43 10.31 5.37
CA ARG A 112 -2.19 10.31 3.92
C ARG A 112 -2.66 9.01 3.31
N SER A 113 -3.55 9.12 2.33
CA SER A 113 -4.06 7.99 1.55
C SER A 113 -4.01 8.29 0.05
N ASP A 114 -4.33 7.29 -0.77
CA ASP A 114 -4.71 7.54 -2.15
C ASP A 114 -6.10 8.20 -2.25
N ARG A 115 -6.56 8.43 -3.49
CA ARG A 115 -7.91 8.94 -3.75
C ARG A 115 -8.96 7.83 -3.89
N GLY A 116 -8.73 6.66 -3.28
CA GLY A 116 -9.70 5.58 -3.23
C GLY A 116 -11.04 6.06 -2.66
N GLY A 117 -12.15 5.53 -3.18
CA GLY A 117 -13.49 5.96 -2.78
C GLY A 117 -13.78 5.74 -1.29
N GLU A 118 -13.12 4.73 -0.70
CA GLU A 118 -13.12 4.42 0.73
C GLU A 118 -12.57 5.55 1.61
N PHE A 119 -11.59 6.31 1.10
CA PHE A 119 -10.92 7.39 1.83
C PHE A 119 -11.42 8.76 1.39
N TYR A 120 -11.50 8.99 0.09
CA TYR A 120 -11.72 10.30 -0.52
C TYR A 120 -13.21 10.65 -0.70
N GLY A 121 -14.07 9.63 -0.81
CA GLY A 121 -15.47 9.75 -1.20
C GLY A 121 -15.69 9.63 -2.71
N LYS A 122 -16.91 9.95 -3.16
CA LYS A 122 -17.33 9.84 -4.57
C LYS A 122 -17.50 11.22 -5.21
N PHE A 123 -17.15 11.33 -6.48
CA PHE A 123 -17.54 12.48 -7.30
C PHE A 123 -18.98 12.30 -7.78
N THR A 124 -19.78 13.36 -7.65
CA THR A 124 -21.16 13.42 -8.16
C THR A 124 -21.36 14.67 -9.00
N GLU A 125 -22.49 14.78 -9.70
CA GLU A 125 -22.85 15.95 -10.51
C GLU A 125 -22.82 17.27 -9.72
N LYS A 126 -23.08 17.20 -8.41
CA LYS A 126 -23.06 18.36 -7.49
C LYS A 126 -21.67 18.67 -6.93
N GLY A 127 -20.63 17.98 -7.41
CA GLY A 127 -19.27 18.09 -6.92
C GLY A 127 -18.83 16.90 -6.06
N ARG A 128 -17.74 17.10 -5.32
CA ARG A 128 -17.13 16.06 -4.48
C ARG A 128 -17.94 15.86 -3.20
N ASN A 129 -18.42 14.65 -2.99
CA ASN A 129 -19.04 14.24 -1.72
C ASN A 129 -18.02 13.47 -0.88
N PRO A 130 -17.60 13.99 0.28
CA PRO A 130 -16.66 13.30 1.15
C PRO A 130 -17.29 11.98 1.64
N GLY A 131 -16.49 10.91 1.63
CA GLY A 131 -16.92 9.62 2.16
C GLY A 131 -16.93 9.60 3.69
N PRO A 132 -17.46 8.54 4.32
CA PRO A 132 -17.50 8.42 5.77
C PRO A 132 -16.13 8.60 6.44
N PHE A 133 -15.06 8.11 5.80
CA PHE A 133 -13.70 8.25 6.30
C PHE A 133 -13.24 9.71 6.33
N ALA A 134 -13.38 10.43 5.21
CA ALA A 134 -13.04 11.85 5.13
C ALA A 134 -13.83 12.70 6.14
N ILE A 135 -15.13 12.42 6.30
CA ILE A 135 -15.99 13.11 7.27
C ILE A 135 -15.48 12.85 8.69
N PHE A 136 -15.14 11.60 9.02
CA PHE A 136 -14.62 11.25 10.34
C PHE A 136 -13.29 11.97 10.64
N LEU A 137 -12.35 12.01 9.69
CA LEU A 137 -11.09 12.74 9.87
C LEU A 137 -11.35 14.22 10.16
N GLN A 138 -12.28 14.84 9.44
CA GLN A 138 -12.67 16.23 9.68
C GLN A 138 -13.26 16.44 11.09
N GLN A 139 -14.11 15.52 11.55
CA GLN A 139 -14.72 15.58 12.89
C GLN A 139 -13.68 15.46 14.01
N GLU A 140 -12.65 14.62 13.81
CA GLU A 140 -11.56 14.43 14.77
C GLU A 140 -10.46 15.50 14.67
N GLY A 141 -10.58 16.47 13.75
CA GLY A 141 -9.56 17.49 13.51
C GLY A 141 -8.27 16.97 12.85
N ILE A 142 -8.33 15.80 12.21
CA ILE A 142 -7.21 15.17 11.51
C ILE A 142 -7.16 15.67 10.07
N VAL A 143 -5.98 16.13 9.64
CA VAL A 143 -5.81 16.62 8.26
C VAL A 143 -5.69 15.44 7.30
N ALA A 144 -6.61 15.37 6.33
CA ALA A 144 -6.55 14.38 5.27
C ALA A 144 -5.67 14.87 4.10
N GLN A 145 -4.61 14.12 3.78
CA GLN A 145 -3.75 14.34 2.62
C GLN A 145 -3.99 13.25 1.57
N TYR A 146 -4.21 13.65 0.33
CA TYR A 146 -4.50 12.70 -0.75
C TYR A 146 -3.45 12.79 -1.84
N THR A 147 -2.91 11.65 -2.25
CA THR A 147 -1.94 11.60 -3.33
C THR A 147 -2.61 11.89 -4.68
N ASN A 148 -1.84 12.47 -5.60
CA ASN A 148 -2.33 12.69 -6.96
C ASN A 148 -2.46 11.34 -7.70
N PRO A 149 -3.52 11.17 -8.51
CA PRO A 149 -3.62 10.05 -9.44
C PRO A 149 -2.40 10.00 -10.34
N GLY A 150 -1.81 8.80 -10.51
CA GLY A 150 -0.62 8.64 -11.36
C GLY A 150 0.71 9.06 -10.70
N THR A 151 0.71 9.47 -9.43
CA THR A 151 1.96 9.66 -8.65
C THR A 151 2.05 8.70 -7.45
N PRO A 152 2.27 7.38 -7.69
CA PRO A 152 2.41 6.38 -6.62
C PRO A 152 3.51 6.76 -5.59
N GLN A 153 4.51 7.51 -6.04
CA GLN A 153 5.64 7.95 -5.22
C GLN A 153 5.22 8.76 -3.99
N GLN A 154 4.09 9.48 -4.04
CA GLN A 154 3.61 10.29 -2.91
C GLN A 154 3.09 9.42 -1.74
N ASN A 155 2.60 8.20 -2.02
CA ASN A 155 2.24 7.21 -1.01
C ASN A 155 3.24 6.04 -0.97
N GLY A 156 4.46 6.27 -1.50
CA GLY A 156 5.44 5.22 -1.69
C GLY A 156 5.86 4.52 -0.38
N VAL A 157 5.62 5.12 0.78
CA VAL A 157 5.83 4.48 2.09
C VAL A 157 4.91 3.28 2.25
N SER A 158 3.59 3.48 2.16
CA SER A 158 2.62 2.39 2.27
C SER A 158 2.73 1.42 1.10
N GLU A 159 2.89 1.91 -0.13
CA GLU A 159 2.98 1.03 -1.30
C GLU A 159 4.21 0.10 -1.24
N ARG A 160 5.38 0.61 -0.81
CA ARG A 160 6.56 -0.23 -0.61
C ARG A 160 6.32 -1.25 0.50
N ARG A 161 5.70 -0.84 1.61
CA ARG A 161 5.38 -1.75 2.71
C ARG A 161 4.45 -2.87 2.26
N ASN A 162 3.40 -2.55 1.52
CA ASN A 162 2.44 -3.50 0.97
C ASN A 162 3.12 -4.49 0.02
N ARG A 163 4.01 -4.01 -0.84
CA ARG A 163 4.79 -4.87 -1.74
C ARG A 163 5.65 -5.86 -0.96
N THR A 164 6.42 -5.38 0.04
CA THR A 164 7.28 -6.27 0.84
C THR A 164 6.45 -7.31 1.60
N LEU A 165 5.30 -6.93 2.15
CA LEU A 165 4.41 -7.88 2.84
C LEU A 165 3.94 -8.99 1.88
N ILE A 166 3.49 -8.64 0.68
CA ILE A 166 3.05 -9.63 -0.32
C ILE A 166 4.20 -10.54 -0.76
N GLU A 167 5.39 -9.98 -0.99
CA GLU A 167 6.58 -10.76 -1.36
C GLU A 167 6.99 -11.75 -0.27
N MET A 168 6.94 -11.34 1.00
CA MET A 168 7.16 -12.22 2.14
C MET A 168 6.11 -13.33 2.21
N VAL A 169 4.83 -12.99 2.08
CA VAL A 169 3.73 -13.98 2.11
C VAL A 169 3.88 -15.00 0.98
N ARG A 170 4.18 -14.55 -0.25
CA ARG A 170 4.43 -15.46 -1.39
C ARG A 170 5.62 -16.37 -1.13
N SER A 171 6.71 -15.82 -0.58
CA SER A 171 7.90 -16.60 -0.24
C SER A 171 7.60 -17.66 0.83
N MET A 172 6.85 -17.30 1.86
CA MET A 172 6.39 -18.25 2.89
C MET A 172 5.53 -19.36 2.28
N MET A 173 4.56 -19.02 1.44
CA MET A 173 3.71 -20.02 0.78
C MET A 173 4.46 -20.94 -0.16
N CYS A 174 5.47 -20.44 -0.89
CA CYS A 174 6.30 -21.26 -1.78
C CYS A 174 7.02 -22.40 -1.04
N CYS A 175 7.27 -22.25 0.26
CA CYS A 175 7.88 -23.26 1.12
C CYS A 175 6.86 -24.16 1.84
N THR A 176 5.56 -24.01 1.57
CA THR A 176 4.49 -24.83 2.17
C THR A 176 3.91 -25.83 1.18
N THR A 177 3.28 -26.89 1.69
CA THR A 177 2.48 -27.83 0.88
C THR A 177 1.09 -27.29 0.55
N LEU A 178 0.80 -26.04 0.89
CA LEU A 178 -0.46 -25.38 0.59
C LEU A 178 -0.51 -24.97 -0.89
N PRO A 179 -1.69 -25.01 -1.52
CA PRO A 179 -1.80 -24.64 -2.92
C PRO A 179 -1.51 -23.16 -3.16
N ASN A 180 -0.75 -22.87 -4.22
CA ASN A 180 -0.26 -21.53 -4.56
C ASN A 180 -1.39 -20.64 -5.12
N PHE A 181 -1.99 -19.78 -4.30
CA PHE A 181 -3.09 -18.92 -4.74
C PHE A 181 -2.97 -17.41 -4.43
N LEU A 182 -1.75 -16.83 -4.35
CA LEU A 182 -1.53 -15.38 -4.15
C LEU A 182 -0.62 -14.73 -5.21
#